data_AF-A0A5K1JVR6-F1
#
_entry.id   AF-A0A5K1JVR6-F1
#
_cell.length_a   1.000
_cell.length_b   1.000
_cell.length_c   1.000
_cell.angle_alpha   90.00
_cell.angle_beta   90.00
_cell.angle_gamma   90.00
#
_symmetry.space_group_name_H-M   'P 1'
#
loop_
_entity.id
_entity.type
_entity.pdbx_description
1 polymer ?
#
loop_
_entity_poly.entity_id
_entity_poly.type
_entity_poly.pdbx_seq_one_letter_code
_entity_poly.pdbx_strand_id
1 'polypeptide(L)'
;MGIRTGRPPVFPIDPSLDADDWGDMSRGRPDRFLHALVAALEAPNPISGGGPPVEEAFKGHLVSLAPNSKNAAPTIPSLYSILKTFWLPSSPVYFSLTASASTARTPSEHRFLYWDPQPLVFNGISCPFCSSPLINRGRISSGPIKIYDLDKPFFVIGCEYVCMSQMCLGAVGPQGRKFASTDASILRALPAKLKDEFPALLLQVQGSPDLGTGTDIWSWHGMGVSTALWNMVRASLRAGLRKEAILEIIRAIQHGTSDYDYTAYKHEEEEEGGEQGGEDEEEEETNDAQQVEDGLADKDVH
;
A
#
# COMPACT_ATOMS: atom_id res chain seq x y z
N MET A 1 -33.23 -11.20 -66.34
CA MET A 1 -33.42 -10.15 -65.31
C MET A 1 -32.84 -10.70 -64.01
N GLY A 2 -31.77 -10.07 -63.49
CA GLY A 2 -30.98 -10.61 -62.37
C GLY A 2 -31.51 -10.21 -61.00
N ILE A 3 -31.53 -11.16 -60.06
CA ILE A 3 -31.92 -10.98 -58.66
C ILE A 3 -30.74 -10.36 -57.90
N ARG A 4 -30.93 -9.16 -57.34
CA ARG A 4 -29.96 -8.50 -56.45
C ARG A 4 -30.14 -8.99 -55.02
N THR A 5 -29.16 -9.73 -54.50
CA THR A 5 -29.03 -10.06 -53.08
C THR A 5 -28.49 -8.85 -52.31
N GLY A 6 -29.36 -8.17 -51.56
CA GLY A 6 -28.96 -7.11 -50.64
C GLY A 6 -28.35 -7.68 -49.37
N ARG A 7 -27.10 -7.32 -49.06
CA ARG A 7 -26.45 -7.61 -47.78
C ARG A 7 -27.11 -6.74 -46.69
N PRO A 8 -27.44 -7.29 -45.51
CA PRO A 8 -28.04 -6.51 -44.44
C PRO A 8 -27.07 -5.43 -43.94
N PRO A 9 -27.57 -4.27 -43.51
CA PRO A 9 -26.74 -3.19 -43.00
C PRO A 9 -26.05 -3.66 -41.71
N VAL A 10 -24.73 -3.52 -41.69
CA VAL A 10 -23.91 -3.69 -40.49
C VAL A 10 -24.04 -2.40 -39.71
N PHE A 11 -24.75 -2.43 -38.58
CA PHE A 11 -24.78 -1.31 -37.67
C PHE A 11 -23.39 -1.16 -37.02
N PRO A 12 -22.80 0.05 -37.01
CA PRO A 12 -21.57 0.28 -36.26
C PRO A 12 -21.89 0.11 -34.77
N ILE A 13 -21.31 -0.93 -34.16
CA ILE A 13 -21.35 -1.13 -32.71
C ILE A 13 -20.59 0.05 -32.08
N ASP A 14 -21.22 0.72 -31.12
CA ASP A 14 -20.61 1.81 -30.37
C ASP A 14 -19.39 1.29 -29.59
N PRO A 15 -18.17 1.82 -29.81
CA PRO A 15 -16.96 1.43 -29.09
C PRO A 15 -17.02 1.62 -27.56
N SER A 16 -18.00 2.40 -27.07
CA SER A 16 -18.22 2.58 -25.63
C SER A 16 -18.74 1.31 -24.94
N LEU A 17 -19.40 0.40 -25.67
CA LEU A 17 -19.95 -0.85 -25.12
C LEU A 17 -18.87 -1.90 -24.83
N ASP A 18 -17.75 -1.88 -25.57
CA ASP A 18 -16.60 -2.77 -25.33
C ASP A 18 -15.77 -2.35 -24.09
N ALA A 19 -15.97 -1.12 -23.57
CA ALA A 19 -15.23 -0.59 -22.42
C ALA A 19 -15.71 -1.18 -21.07
N ASP A 20 -16.90 -1.75 -21.03
CA ASP A 20 -17.52 -2.27 -19.80
C ASP A 20 -17.39 -3.80 -19.63
N ASP A 21 -16.82 -4.52 -20.60
CA ASP A 21 -16.55 -5.94 -20.43
C ASP A 21 -15.24 -6.20 -19.66
N TRP A 22 -15.29 -5.94 -18.35
CA TRP A 22 -14.22 -6.26 -17.42
C TRP A 22 -13.86 -7.75 -17.43
N GLY A 23 -14.83 -8.62 -17.70
CA GLY A 23 -14.62 -10.07 -17.75
C GLY A 23 -13.65 -10.44 -18.87
N ASP A 24 -13.92 -9.99 -20.09
CA ASP A 24 -13.07 -10.23 -21.26
C ASP A 24 -11.72 -9.51 -21.16
N MET A 25 -11.71 -8.26 -20.70
CA MET A 25 -10.46 -7.52 -20.51
C MET A 25 -9.54 -8.21 -19.51
N SER A 26 -10.06 -8.70 -18.38
CA SER A 26 -9.25 -9.36 -17.34
C SER A 26 -8.59 -10.67 -17.81
N ARG A 27 -9.14 -11.31 -18.85
CA ARG A 27 -8.63 -12.55 -19.45
C ARG A 27 -7.67 -12.29 -20.60
N GLY A 28 -8.06 -11.43 -21.54
CA GLY A 28 -7.33 -11.22 -22.79
C GLY A 28 -6.30 -10.09 -22.74
N ARG A 29 -6.53 -9.05 -21.91
CA ARG A 29 -5.72 -7.82 -21.88
C ARG A 29 -5.57 -7.29 -20.45
N PRO A 30 -4.84 -7.99 -19.56
CA PRO A 30 -4.73 -7.63 -18.15
C PRO A 30 -4.18 -6.22 -17.92
N ASP A 31 -3.28 -5.72 -18.78
CA ASP A 31 -2.75 -4.36 -18.65
C ASP A 31 -3.84 -3.29 -18.90
N ARG A 32 -4.68 -3.50 -19.92
CA ARG A 32 -5.83 -2.62 -20.20
C ARG A 32 -6.87 -2.69 -19.09
N PHE A 33 -7.08 -3.89 -18.56
CA PHE A 33 -7.96 -4.09 -17.42
C PHE A 33 -7.46 -3.34 -16.18
N LEU A 34 -6.16 -3.39 -15.89
CA LEU A 34 -5.57 -2.65 -14.77
C LEU A 34 -5.74 -1.14 -14.94
N HIS A 35 -5.51 -0.61 -16.14
CA HIS A 35 -5.80 0.80 -16.47
C HIS A 35 -7.26 1.17 -16.20
N ALA A 36 -8.21 0.36 -16.68
CA ALA A 36 -9.64 0.59 -16.45
C ALA A 36 -10.02 0.52 -14.96
N LEU A 37 -9.41 -0.41 -14.21
CA LEU A 37 -9.63 -0.55 -12.77
C LEU A 37 -9.10 0.66 -12.00
N VAL A 38 -7.87 1.11 -12.30
CA VAL A 38 -7.28 2.30 -11.65
C VAL A 38 -8.11 3.55 -11.94
N ALA A 39 -8.58 3.73 -13.18
CA ALA A 39 -9.47 4.83 -13.55
C ALA A 39 -10.81 4.76 -12.79
N ALA A 40 -11.37 3.57 -12.60
CA ALA A 40 -12.64 3.39 -11.87
C ALA A 40 -12.50 3.62 -10.35
N LEU A 41 -11.28 3.48 -9.81
CA LEU A 41 -10.96 3.71 -8.40
C LEU A 41 -10.42 5.11 -8.14
N GLU A 42 -10.34 5.96 -9.16
CA GLU A 42 -9.74 7.27 -9.04
C GLU A 42 -10.41 8.08 -7.93
N ALA A 43 -9.61 8.43 -6.93
CA ALA A 43 -10.05 9.21 -5.79
C ALA A 43 -8.93 10.14 -5.34
N PRO A 44 -9.26 11.28 -4.72
CA PRO A 44 -8.27 12.16 -4.08
C PRO A 44 -7.42 11.42 -3.02
N ASN A 45 -6.32 12.04 -2.61
CA ASN A 45 -5.54 11.53 -1.47
C ASN A 45 -6.41 11.57 -0.19
N PRO A 46 -6.28 10.55 0.68
CA PRO A 46 -7.04 10.51 1.92
C PRO A 46 -6.69 11.71 2.79
N ILE A 47 -7.72 12.36 3.31
CA ILE A 47 -7.58 13.42 4.31
C ILE A 47 -7.30 12.73 5.66
N SER A 48 -6.36 13.29 6.41
CA SER A 48 -6.02 12.80 7.75
C SER A 48 -7.18 12.99 8.73
N GLY A 49 -7.50 11.95 9.50
CA GLY A 49 -8.55 11.96 10.53
C GLY A 49 -8.12 12.57 11.87
N GLY A 50 -6.84 12.94 12.03
CA GLY A 50 -6.33 13.50 13.29
C GLY A 50 -4.82 13.68 13.40
N GLY A 51 -4.06 13.34 12.35
CA GLY A 51 -2.62 13.56 12.24
C GLY A 51 -2.23 14.57 11.15
N PRO A 52 -0.93 14.69 10.81
CA PRO A 52 -0.47 15.58 9.74
C PRO A 52 -0.99 15.14 8.36
N PRO A 53 -1.05 16.05 7.37
CA PRO A 53 -1.38 15.70 6.00
C PRO A 53 -0.35 14.72 5.41
N VAL A 54 -0.75 13.97 4.38
CA VAL A 54 0.06 12.91 3.77
C VAL A 54 1.41 13.43 3.25
N GLU A 55 1.45 14.64 2.73
CA GLU A 55 2.67 15.29 2.22
C GLU A 55 3.68 15.58 3.33
N GLU A 56 3.20 15.97 4.52
CA GLU A 56 4.06 16.20 5.67
C GLU A 56 4.56 14.87 6.27
N ALA A 57 3.68 13.87 6.34
CA ALA A 57 4.08 12.52 6.75
C ALA A 57 5.18 11.95 5.85
N PHE A 58 5.02 12.07 4.52
CA PHE A 58 6.04 11.68 3.56
C PHE A 58 7.38 12.39 3.79
N LYS A 59 7.37 13.72 3.98
CA LYS A 59 8.59 14.47 4.31
C LYS A 59 9.24 13.97 5.58
N GLY A 60 8.45 13.67 6.62
CA GLY A 60 8.93 13.08 7.87
C GLY A 60 9.67 11.76 7.65
N HIS A 61 9.10 10.88 6.84
CA HIS A 61 9.72 9.61 6.45
C HIS A 61 10.98 9.80 5.59
N LEU A 62 11.02 10.78 4.70
CA LEU A 62 12.22 11.04 3.91
C LEU A 62 13.42 11.44 4.76
N VAL A 63 13.20 12.11 5.90
CA VAL A 63 14.27 12.45 6.84
C VAL A 63 14.80 11.19 7.54
N SER A 64 13.92 10.28 7.98
CA SER A 64 14.35 9.04 8.64
C SER A 64 15.04 8.05 7.69
N LEU A 65 14.73 8.13 6.40
CA LEU A 65 15.35 7.34 5.33
C LEU A 65 16.65 7.97 4.78
N ALA A 66 17.10 9.11 5.31
CA ALA A 66 18.35 9.72 4.87
C ALA A 66 19.56 8.86 5.30
N PRO A 67 20.53 8.60 4.40
CA PRO A 67 21.73 7.88 4.79
C PRO A 67 22.51 8.70 5.83
N ASN A 68 22.90 8.06 6.92
CA ASN A 68 23.77 8.68 7.93
C ASN A 68 25.14 8.93 7.29
N SER A 69 25.48 10.20 7.09
CA SER A 69 26.58 10.70 6.23
C SER A 69 28.01 10.36 6.70
N LYS A 70 28.21 9.36 7.54
CA LYS A 70 29.50 9.10 8.19
C LYS A 70 30.27 7.88 7.69
N ASN A 71 29.71 6.97 6.88
CA ASN A 71 30.49 5.89 6.26
C ASN A 71 29.89 5.45 4.91
N ALA A 72 30.70 5.55 3.86
CA ALA A 72 30.33 5.44 2.44
C ALA A 72 30.18 3.99 1.93
N ALA A 73 29.50 3.12 2.66
CA ALA A 73 29.03 1.83 2.16
C ALA A 73 27.49 1.86 2.06
N PRO A 74 26.86 1.19 1.08
CA PRO A 74 25.41 1.05 1.04
C PRO A 74 24.99 0.23 2.27
N THR A 75 24.63 0.92 3.34
CA THR A 75 24.12 0.29 4.55
C THR A 75 22.69 -0.13 4.30
N ILE A 76 22.39 -1.39 4.61
CA ILE A 76 21.02 -1.90 4.62
C ILE A 76 20.19 -0.96 5.48
N PRO A 77 19.09 -0.36 4.94
CA PRO A 77 18.22 0.53 5.70
C PRO A 77 17.87 -0.07 7.06
N SER A 78 17.92 0.74 8.12
CA SER A 78 17.64 0.28 9.50
C SER A 78 16.28 -0.41 9.62
N LEU A 79 15.31 -0.01 8.80
CA LEU A 79 14.00 -0.65 8.69
C LEU A 79 14.12 -2.15 8.34
N TYR A 80 14.98 -2.49 7.38
CA TYR A 80 15.16 -3.87 6.91
C TYR A 80 16.04 -4.68 7.85
N SER A 81 17.03 -4.06 8.48
CA SER A 81 17.96 -4.77 9.36
C SER A 81 17.41 -4.97 10.77
N ILE A 82 16.73 -3.96 11.33
CA ILE A 82 16.20 -3.97 12.71
C ILE A 82 14.74 -4.45 12.73
N LEU A 83 13.85 -3.81 11.97
CA LEU A 83 12.40 -4.08 12.03
C LEU A 83 11.95 -5.21 11.10
N LYS A 84 12.82 -5.68 10.20
CA LYS A 84 12.53 -6.78 9.25
C LYS A 84 11.26 -6.55 8.43
N THR A 85 11.00 -5.31 8.01
CA THR A 85 9.79 -4.93 7.26
C THR A 85 10.10 -3.91 6.17
N PHE A 86 9.27 -3.86 5.12
CA PHE A 86 9.29 -2.81 4.10
C PHE A 86 8.36 -1.63 4.45
N TRP A 87 7.46 -1.84 5.41
CA TRP A 87 6.47 -0.85 5.81
C TRP A 87 7.08 0.12 6.82
N LEU A 88 6.92 1.42 6.55
CA LEU A 88 7.32 2.44 7.49
C LEU A 88 6.35 2.46 8.68
N PRO A 89 6.82 2.83 9.88
CA PRO A 89 5.95 2.92 11.05
C PRO A 89 4.76 3.86 10.79
N SER A 90 3.55 3.35 11.02
CA SER A 90 2.29 4.10 11.00
C SER A 90 1.57 3.92 12.33
N SER A 91 0.75 4.89 12.72
CA SER A 91 -0.01 4.85 13.98
C SER A 91 -1.51 5.04 13.73
N PRO A 92 -2.38 4.29 14.40
CA PRO A 92 -3.81 4.60 14.42
C PRO A 92 -4.07 6.04 14.85
N VAL A 93 -5.11 6.65 14.26
CA VAL A 93 -5.51 8.05 14.50
C VAL A 93 -5.71 8.35 15.98
N TYR A 94 -6.28 7.42 16.73
CA TYR A 94 -6.54 7.58 18.16
C TYR A 94 -5.28 7.97 18.95
N PHE A 95 -4.14 7.33 18.65
CA PHE A 95 -2.87 7.66 19.29
C PHE A 95 -2.33 9.02 18.86
N SER A 96 -2.59 9.46 17.61
CA SER A 96 -2.25 10.83 17.19
C SER A 96 -3.07 11.88 17.95
N LEU A 97 -4.35 11.60 18.20
CA LEU A 97 -5.27 12.49 18.92
C LEU A 97 -5.00 12.56 20.43
N THR A 98 -4.49 11.48 21.02
CA THR A 98 -4.26 11.38 22.49
C THR A 98 -2.81 11.65 22.90
N ALA A 99 -1.90 11.84 21.94
CA ALA A 99 -0.48 12.09 22.18
C ALA A 99 -0.16 13.47 22.80
N SER A 100 -1.16 14.20 23.30
CA SER A 100 -1.08 15.54 23.91
C SER A 100 -0.08 15.69 25.09
N ALA A 101 0.63 14.63 25.47
CA ALA A 101 1.62 14.60 26.55
C ALA A 101 3.04 14.11 26.15
N SER A 102 3.32 13.78 24.89
CA SER A 102 4.64 13.27 24.46
C SER A 102 5.34 14.21 23.48
N THR A 103 6.65 14.44 23.68
CA THR A 103 7.51 15.20 22.75
C THR A 103 7.93 14.36 21.53
N ALA A 104 7.61 13.07 21.50
CA ALA A 104 7.85 12.21 20.35
C ALA A 104 6.77 12.42 19.29
N ARG A 105 7.18 12.80 18.06
CA ARG A 105 6.26 12.95 16.92
C ARG A 105 5.58 11.61 16.63
N THR A 106 4.29 11.49 16.96
CA THR A 106 3.50 10.29 16.67
C THR A 106 3.49 10.04 15.16
N PRO A 107 3.75 8.81 14.70
CA PRO A 107 3.67 8.47 13.28
C PRO A 107 2.28 8.79 12.70
N SER A 108 2.20 9.07 11.40
CA SER A 108 0.92 9.31 10.75
C SER A 108 0.13 8.00 10.57
N GLU A 109 -1.18 8.12 10.33
CA GLU A 109 -2.02 6.97 9.96
C GLU A 109 -1.79 6.50 8.52
N HIS A 110 -1.11 7.31 7.72
CA HIS A 110 -0.87 7.00 6.32
C HIS A 110 0.14 5.85 6.18
N ARG A 111 -0.19 4.87 5.35
CA ARG A 111 0.66 3.70 5.13
C ARG A 111 1.67 3.99 4.03
N PHE A 112 2.95 3.93 4.37
CA PHE A 112 4.05 4.06 3.41
C PHE A 112 4.86 2.77 3.33
N LEU A 113 5.14 2.33 2.11
CA LEU A 113 6.06 1.24 1.79
C LEU A 113 7.36 1.85 1.27
N TYR A 114 8.48 1.58 1.94
CA TYR A 114 9.80 1.93 1.40
C TYR A 114 10.38 0.73 0.64
N TRP A 115 10.58 0.91 -0.67
CA TRP A 115 10.98 -0.16 -1.59
C TRP A 115 12.36 0.08 -2.19
N ASP A 116 13.38 -0.45 -1.52
CA ASP A 116 14.77 -0.54 -1.98
C ASP A 116 15.27 -1.99 -1.87
N PRO A 117 15.01 -2.84 -2.87
CA PRO A 117 15.43 -4.24 -2.83
C PRO A 117 16.95 -4.44 -2.97
N GLN A 118 17.70 -3.47 -3.52
CA GLN A 118 19.11 -3.67 -3.87
C GLN A 118 20.01 -4.13 -2.70
N PRO A 119 19.91 -3.58 -1.48
CA PRO A 119 20.73 -4.01 -0.35
C PRO A 119 20.44 -5.44 0.13
N LEU A 120 19.32 -6.05 -0.30
CA LEU A 120 18.89 -7.39 0.07
C LEU A 120 19.28 -8.45 -0.97
N VAL A 121 19.68 -8.04 -2.18
CA VAL A 121 20.10 -8.95 -3.24
C VAL A 121 21.60 -9.19 -3.12
N PHE A 122 22.00 -10.46 -2.98
CA PHE A 122 23.42 -10.83 -2.96
C PHE A 122 24.08 -10.42 -4.29
N ASN A 123 25.20 -9.69 -4.22
CA ASN A 123 25.88 -9.03 -5.35
C ASN A 123 25.09 -7.89 -6.04
N GLY A 124 24.00 -7.42 -5.44
CA GLY A 124 23.17 -6.34 -5.97
C GLY A 124 22.33 -6.74 -7.18
N ILE A 125 21.66 -5.75 -7.76
CA ILE A 125 20.77 -5.95 -8.91
C ILE A 125 21.56 -5.74 -10.20
N SER A 126 21.45 -6.70 -11.12
CA SER A 126 22.07 -6.60 -12.45
C SER A 126 21.19 -5.79 -13.41
N CYS A 127 21.82 -4.97 -14.25
CA CYS A 127 21.15 -4.19 -15.27
C CYS A 127 20.41 -5.12 -16.26
N PRO A 128 19.09 -4.96 -16.47
CA PRO A 128 18.31 -5.81 -17.38
C PRO A 128 18.77 -5.76 -18.86
N PHE A 129 19.58 -4.78 -19.23
CA PHE A 129 20.03 -4.58 -20.61
C PHE A 129 21.45 -5.10 -20.86
N CYS A 130 22.36 -4.97 -19.90
CA CYS A 130 23.79 -5.27 -20.07
C CYS A 130 24.40 -6.15 -18.98
N SER A 131 23.60 -6.58 -18.01
CA SER A 131 24.00 -7.38 -16.84
C SER A 131 25.05 -6.76 -15.92
N SER A 132 25.53 -5.54 -16.19
CA SER A 132 26.42 -4.81 -15.29
C SER A 132 25.69 -4.42 -14.00
N PRO A 133 26.38 -4.33 -12.86
CA PRO A 133 25.74 -3.97 -11.59
C PRO A 133 25.12 -2.56 -11.65
N LEU A 134 23.94 -2.41 -11.07
CA LEU A 134 23.27 -1.12 -10.91
C LEU A 134 23.85 -0.35 -9.72
N ILE A 135 23.83 0.98 -9.81
CA ILE A 135 24.22 1.88 -8.73
C ILE A 135 22.97 2.49 -8.11
N ASN A 136 22.85 2.42 -6.78
CA ASN A 136 21.80 3.11 -6.03
C ASN A 136 22.05 4.62 -6.02
N ARG A 137 21.14 5.42 -6.56
CA ARG A 137 21.15 6.88 -6.50
C ARG A 137 20.27 7.44 -5.37
N GLY A 138 19.69 6.56 -4.56
CA GLY A 138 18.88 6.89 -3.41
C GLY A 138 17.39 6.97 -3.73
N ARG A 139 16.63 7.24 -2.66
CA ARG A 139 15.17 7.36 -2.68
C ARG A 139 14.70 8.56 -3.50
N ILE A 140 13.52 8.42 -4.09
CA ILE A 140 12.88 9.46 -4.90
C ILE A 140 12.21 10.50 -3.98
N SER A 141 12.30 11.77 -4.36
CA SER A 141 11.93 12.92 -3.52
C SER A 141 10.75 13.75 -4.02
N SER A 142 10.29 13.55 -5.27
CA SER A 142 9.20 14.35 -5.86
C SER A 142 7.83 13.98 -5.30
N GLY A 143 7.61 12.71 -4.99
CA GLY A 143 6.38 12.20 -4.41
C GLY A 143 6.32 10.68 -4.53
N PRO A 144 5.64 9.98 -3.62
CA PRO A 144 5.42 8.54 -3.72
C PRO A 144 4.41 8.22 -4.82
N ILE A 145 4.34 6.94 -5.18
CA ILE A 145 3.27 6.39 -6.00
C ILE A 145 2.10 5.99 -5.10
N LYS A 146 0.87 6.42 -5.42
CA LYS A 146 -0.34 5.97 -4.71
C LYS A 146 -0.81 4.62 -5.26
N ILE A 147 -1.16 3.73 -4.35
CA ILE A 147 -1.73 2.41 -4.63
C ILE A 147 -3.11 2.30 -3.99
N TYR A 148 -4.12 1.95 -4.79
CA TYR A 148 -5.45 1.66 -4.29
C TYR A 148 -5.48 0.28 -3.63
N ASP A 149 -6.08 0.20 -2.45
CA ASP A 149 -6.17 -1.03 -1.66
C ASP A 149 -7.62 -1.27 -1.20
N LEU A 150 -7.90 -2.44 -0.63
CA LEU A 150 -9.23 -2.80 -0.13
C LEU A 150 -9.68 -1.92 1.04
N ASP A 151 -8.77 -1.57 1.94
CA ASP A 151 -9.03 -0.72 3.10
C ASP A 151 -8.70 0.74 2.77
N LYS A 152 -7.52 1.23 3.14
CA LYS A 152 -7.02 2.56 2.77
C LYS A 152 -5.90 2.46 1.73
N PRO A 153 -5.80 3.41 0.79
CA PRO A 153 -4.67 3.43 -0.14
C PRO A 153 -3.35 3.56 0.64
N PHE A 154 -2.29 3.02 0.07
CA PHE A 154 -0.94 3.17 0.59
C PHE A 154 -0.01 3.78 -0.45
N PHE A 155 1.16 4.23 0.00
CA PHE A 155 2.08 5.02 -0.80
C PHE A 155 3.43 4.31 -0.90
N VAL A 156 3.95 4.15 -2.12
CA VAL A 156 5.25 3.52 -2.37
C VAL A 156 6.31 4.59 -2.56
N ILE A 157 7.37 4.51 -1.76
CA ILE A 157 8.60 5.30 -1.90
C ILE A 157 9.67 4.39 -2.48
N GLY A 158 10.07 4.63 -3.72
CA GLY A 158 11.11 3.85 -4.40
C GLY A 158 12.47 4.55 -4.43
N CYS A 159 13.40 3.93 -5.15
CA CYS A 159 14.75 4.41 -5.37
C CYS A 159 15.06 4.53 -6.88
N GLU A 160 15.98 5.42 -7.22
CA GLU A 160 16.59 5.49 -8.55
C GLU A 160 17.82 4.56 -8.60
N TYR A 161 17.87 3.71 -9.60
CA TYR A 161 19.01 2.89 -9.96
C TYR A 161 19.59 3.33 -11.30
N VAL A 162 20.91 3.31 -11.43
CA VAL A 162 21.59 3.74 -12.66
C VAL A 162 22.62 2.72 -13.11
N CYS A 163 22.60 2.38 -14.40
CA CYS A 163 23.66 1.64 -15.05
C CYS A 163 24.63 2.58 -15.77
N MET A 164 25.89 2.55 -15.35
CA MET A 164 26.99 3.34 -15.93
C MET A 164 27.93 2.51 -16.80
N SER A 165 27.50 1.33 -17.26
CA SER A 165 28.31 0.52 -18.18
C SER A 165 28.54 1.26 -19.50
N GLN A 166 29.67 1.01 -20.17
CA GLN A 166 29.96 1.64 -21.46
C GLN A 166 28.85 1.41 -22.49
N MET A 167 28.20 0.24 -22.44
CA MET A 167 27.06 -0.08 -23.30
C MET A 167 25.83 0.79 -23.00
N CYS A 168 25.51 1.02 -21.72
CA CYS A 168 24.40 1.90 -21.37
C CYS A 168 24.74 3.37 -21.62
N LEU A 169 25.96 3.81 -21.32
CA LEU A 169 26.41 5.18 -21.61
C LEU A 169 26.34 5.50 -23.11
N GLY A 170 26.79 4.58 -23.97
CA GLY A 170 26.69 4.74 -25.42
C GLY A 170 25.26 4.74 -25.95
N ALA A 171 24.33 4.04 -25.29
CA ALA A 171 22.95 3.91 -25.75
C ALA A 171 22.02 5.05 -25.30
N VAL A 172 22.22 5.59 -24.09
CA VAL A 172 21.29 6.59 -23.50
C VAL A 172 21.96 7.90 -23.08
N GLY A 173 23.28 8.00 -23.18
CA GLY A 173 24.04 9.21 -22.88
C GLY A 173 24.76 9.20 -21.53
N PRO A 174 25.36 10.34 -21.13
CA PRO A 174 26.37 10.41 -20.08
C PRO A 174 25.84 10.15 -18.66
N GLN A 175 24.53 10.24 -18.45
CA GLN A 175 23.89 9.98 -17.15
C GLN A 175 23.63 8.49 -16.90
N GLY A 176 23.93 7.64 -17.88
CA GLY A 176 23.64 6.20 -17.80
C GLY A 176 22.14 5.89 -17.91
N ARG A 177 21.83 4.60 -17.94
CA ARG A 177 20.45 4.12 -18.03
C ARG A 177 19.83 4.11 -16.65
N LYS A 178 18.74 4.84 -16.49
CA LYS A 178 18.01 4.98 -15.23
C LYS A 178 16.88 3.97 -15.14
N PHE A 179 16.61 3.54 -13.91
CA PHE A 179 15.52 2.67 -13.55
C PHE A 179 14.95 3.13 -12.21
N ALA A 180 13.65 2.96 -12.02
CA ALA A 180 13.03 2.97 -10.70
C ALA A 180 13.07 1.58 -10.07
N SER A 181 13.13 1.50 -8.74
CA SER A 181 13.05 0.24 -8.01
C SER A 181 11.73 -0.53 -8.23
N THR A 182 10.71 0.16 -8.73
CA THR A 182 9.39 -0.38 -9.07
C THR A 182 9.21 -0.76 -10.55
N ASP A 183 10.23 -0.53 -11.39
CA ASP A 183 10.17 -0.88 -12.81
C ASP A 183 10.03 -2.39 -13.01
N ALA A 184 9.24 -2.80 -14.00
CA ALA A 184 8.97 -4.22 -14.22
C ALA A 184 10.24 -5.01 -14.61
N SER A 185 11.21 -4.37 -15.28
CA SER A 185 12.51 -5.00 -15.54
C SER A 185 13.33 -5.23 -14.26
N ILE A 186 13.28 -4.29 -13.32
CA ILE A 186 13.95 -4.42 -12.02
C ILE A 186 13.28 -5.49 -11.18
N LEU A 187 11.95 -5.48 -11.05
CA LEU A 187 11.20 -6.50 -10.30
C LEU A 187 11.44 -7.91 -10.85
N ARG A 188 11.63 -8.07 -12.17
CA ARG A 188 11.99 -9.36 -12.79
C ARG A 188 13.42 -9.81 -12.50
N ALA A 189 14.33 -8.89 -12.20
CA ALA A 189 15.71 -9.21 -11.84
C ALA A 189 15.88 -9.60 -10.36
N LEU A 190 14.83 -9.47 -9.54
CA LEU A 190 14.87 -9.82 -8.13
C LEU A 190 14.71 -11.33 -7.91
N PRO A 191 15.28 -11.88 -6.80
CA PRO A 191 14.91 -13.21 -6.32
C PRO A 191 13.39 -13.33 -6.13
N ALA A 192 12.81 -14.46 -6.52
CA ALA A 192 11.35 -14.66 -6.54
C ALA A 192 10.68 -14.30 -5.22
N LYS A 193 11.23 -14.77 -4.09
CA LYS A 193 10.68 -14.47 -2.76
C LYS A 193 10.74 -12.99 -2.40
N LEU A 194 11.80 -12.28 -2.79
CA LEU A 194 11.88 -10.84 -2.55
C LEU A 194 10.87 -10.10 -3.43
N LYS A 195 10.71 -10.52 -4.69
CA LYS A 195 9.69 -9.95 -5.59
C LYS A 195 8.27 -10.11 -5.03
N ASP A 196 7.97 -11.27 -4.43
CA ASP A 196 6.65 -11.56 -3.84
C ASP A 196 6.29 -10.58 -2.69
N GLU A 197 7.28 -9.95 -2.05
CA GLU A 197 7.07 -8.95 -1.00
C GLU A 197 6.59 -7.59 -1.54
N PHE A 198 6.66 -7.35 -2.86
CA PHE A 198 6.13 -6.13 -3.45
C PHE A 198 4.59 -6.22 -3.56
N PRO A 199 3.81 -5.43 -2.80
CA PRO A 199 2.39 -5.69 -2.58
C PRO A 199 1.47 -5.06 -3.62
N ALA A 200 2.00 -4.65 -4.78
CA ALA A 200 1.26 -3.85 -5.76
C ALA A 200 1.48 -4.28 -7.20
N LEU A 201 0.47 -4.04 -8.03
CA LEU A 201 0.54 -4.06 -9.48
C LEU A 201 0.44 -2.63 -9.99
N LEU A 202 1.46 -2.20 -10.74
CA LEU A 202 1.53 -0.86 -11.30
C LEU A 202 1.09 -0.83 -12.76
N LEU A 203 0.48 0.28 -13.16
CA LEU A 203 0.24 0.61 -14.55
C LEU A 203 1.57 0.60 -15.29
N GLN A 204 1.58 -0.04 -16.45
CA GLN A 204 2.69 0.03 -17.39
C GLN A 204 2.33 1.03 -18.48
N VAL A 205 3.33 1.77 -18.95
CA VAL A 205 3.18 2.65 -20.12
C VAL A 205 3.23 1.78 -21.37
N GLN A 206 2.29 2.01 -22.27
CA GLN A 206 2.18 1.19 -23.48
C GLN A 206 3.48 1.28 -24.31
N GLY A 207 4.15 0.14 -24.49
CA GLY A 207 5.41 0.05 -25.24
C GLY A 207 6.69 0.18 -24.40
N SER A 208 6.61 0.42 -23.08
CA SER A 208 7.75 0.36 -22.17
C SER A 208 7.40 -0.42 -20.90
N PRO A 209 8.14 -1.49 -20.55
CA PRO A 209 7.93 -2.20 -19.29
C PRO A 209 8.36 -1.37 -18.08
N ASP A 210 9.16 -0.33 -18.30
CA ASP A 210 9.78 0.49 -17.26
C ASP A 210 9.16 1.89 -17.29
N LEU A 211 8.71 2.36 -16.12
CA LEU A 211 8.13 3.69 -15.91
C LEU A 211 9.22 4.73 -15.74
N GLY A 212 10.34 4.33 -15.14
CA GLY A 212 11.48 5.20 -14.88
C GLY A 212 11.27 6.12 -13.69
N THR A 213 12.13 7.14 -13.61
CA THR A 213 12.29 7.99 -12.42
C THR A 213 11.78 9.42 -12.61
N GLY A 214 10.98 9.63 -13.66
CA GLY A 214 10.39 10.93 -13.99
C GLY A 214 9.41 11.43 -12.93
N THR A 215 9.33 12.75 -12.78
CA THR A 215 8.43 13.41 -11.82
C THR A 215 6.95 13.28 -12.20
N ASP A 216 6.65 12.82 -13.41
CA ASP A 216 5.32 12.44 -13.87
C ASP A 216 4.87 11.11 -13.27
N ILE A 217 5.79 10.16 -13.11
CA ILE A 217 5.53 8.88 -12.44
C ILE A 217 5.50 9.04 -10.92
N TRP A 218 6.45 9.81 -10.38
CA TRP A 218 6.65 9.98 -8.95
C TRP A 218 5.97 11.25 -8.44
N SER A 219 4.64 11.21 -8.47
CA SER A 219 3.79 12.41 -8.55
C SER A 219 2.54 12.39 -7.67
N TRP A 220 2.43 11.47 -6.70
CA TRP A 220 1.24 11.25 -5.87
C TRP A 220 0.03 10.64 -6.59
N HIS A 221 0.09 10.50 -7.91
CA HIS A 221 -1.01 9.93 -8.68
C HIS A 221 -1.18 8.44 -8.40
N GLY A 222 -2.44 7.98 -8.49
CA GLY A 222 -2.80 6.58 -8.41
C GLY A 222 -2.28 5.84 -9.63
N MET A 223 -1.22 5.04 -9.46
CA MET A 223 -0.59 4.31 -10.58
C MET A 223 -0.71 2.81 -10.42
N GLY A 224 -1.56 2.31 -9.53
CA GLY A 224 -1.68 0.88 -9.32
C GLY A 224 -2.70 0.49 -8.27
N VAL A 225 -2.83 -0.83 -8.11
CA VAL A 225 -3.69 -1.46 -7.11
C VAL A 225 -2.89 -2.47 -6.29
N SER A 226 -3.35 -2.77 -5.08
CA SER A 226 -2.73 -3.80 -4.26
C SER A 226 -2.96 -5.20 -4.88
N THR A 227 -2.04 -6.12 -4.61
CA THR A 227 -2.17 -7.51 -5.05
C THR A 227 -3.45 -8.15 -4.51
N ALA A 228 -3.85 -7.82 -3.28
CA ALA A 228 -5.07 -8.30 -2.66
C ALA A 228 -6.32 -7.79 -3.41
N LEU A 229 -6.39 -6.49 -3.69
CA LEU A 229 -7.50 -5.88 -4.44
C LEU A 229 -7.59 -6.48 -5.85
N TRP A 230 -6.46 -6.60 -6.55
CA TRP A 230 -6.40 -7.22 -7.87
C TRP A 230 -6.94 -8.65 -7.88
N ASN A 231 -6.49 -9.47 -6.92
CA ASN A 231 -6.92 -10.86 -6.81
C ASN A 231 -8.41 -10.98 -6.48
N MET A 232 -8.92 -10.14 -5.57
CA MET A 232 -10.35 -10.09 -5.26
C MET A 232 -11.17 -9.75 -6.49
N VAL A 233 -10.83 -8.67 -7.20
CA VAL A 233 -11.55 -8.23 -8.41
C VAL A 233 -11.55 -9.34 -9.48
N ARG A 234 -10.40 -9.98 -9.73
CA ARG A 234 -10.32 -11.08 -10.70
C ARG A 234 -11.10 -12.31 -10.27
N ALA A 235 -11.12 -12.65 -8.99
CA ALA A 235 -11.93 -13.75 -8.47
C ALA A 235 -13.43 -13.46 -8.65
N SER A 236 -13.87 -12.24 -8.34
CA SER A 236 -15.24 -11.78 -8.54
C SER A 236 -15.67 -11.86 -10.00
N LEU A 237 -14.82 -11.43 -10.94
CA LEU A 237 -15.10 -11.55 -12.37
C LEU A 237 -15.22 -13.01 -12.83
N ARG A 238 -14.38 -13.92 -12.30
CA ARG A 238 -14.49 -15.35 -12.59
C ARG A 238 -15.76 -15.98 -12.00
N ALA A 239 -16.24 -15.44 -10.89
CA ALA A 239 -17.52 -15.82 -10.28
C ALA A 239 -18.73 -15.21 -11.00
N GLY A 240 -18.52 -14.41 -12.05
CA GLY A 240 -19.61 -13.82 -12.85
C GLY A 240 -20.16 -12.51 -12.29
N LEU A 241 -19.49 -11.88 -11.32
CA LEU A 241 -19.89 -10.55 -10.85
C LEU A 241 -19.60 -9.51 -11.93
N ARG A 242 -20.52 -8.57 -12.08
CA ARG A 242 -20.36 -7.41 -12.97
C ARG A 242 -19.55 -6.32 -12.29
N LYS A 243 -18.98 -5.44 -13.11
CA LYS A 243 -18.19 -4.26 -12.69
C LYS A 243 -18.86 -3.48 -11.54
N GLU A 244 -20.14 -3.15 -11.68
CA GLU A 244 -20.87 -2.31 -10.72
C GLU A 244 -20.95 -2.99 -9.35
N ALA A 245 -21.25 -4.29 -9.32
CA ALA A 245 -21.30 -5.07 -8.10
C ALA A 245 -19.92 -5.16 -7.42
N ILE A 246 -18.86 -5.31 -8.20
CA ILE A 246 -17.48 -5.33 -7.68
C ILE A 246 -17.11 -3.98 -7.05
N LEU A 247 -17.43 -2.88 -7.72
CA LEU A 247 -17.18 -1.54 -7.20
C LEU A 247 -18.00 -1.26 -5.94
N GLU A 248 -19.23 -1.76 -5.86
CA GLU A 248 -20.06 -1.67 -4.66
C GLU A 248 -19.43 -2.42 -3.48
N ILE A 249 -18.94 -3.65 -3.70
CA ILE A 249 -18.23 -4.42 -2.68
C ILE A 249 -17.00 -3.66 -2.17
N ILE A 250 -16.22 -3.06 -3.07
CA ILE A 250 -15.05 -2.26 -2.67
C ILE A 250 -15.48 -1.09 -1.80
N ARG A 251 -16.53 -0.34 -2.20
CA ARG A 251 -17.03 0.79 -1.41
C ARG A 251 -17.54 0.36 -0.05
N ALA A 252 -18.27 -0.77 0.03
CA ALA A 252 -18.77 -1.34 1.27
C ALA A 252 -17.63 -1.76 2.23
N ILE A 253 -16.52 -2.29 1.70
CA ILE A 253 -15.34 -2.60 2.52
C ILE A 253 -14.71 -1.30 3.06
N GLN A 254 -14.62 -0.26 2.23
CA GLN A 254 -13.93 0.99 2.58
C GLN A 254 -14.73 1.88 3.55
N HIS A 255 -16.07 1.88 3.45
CA HIS A 255 -16.93 2.80 4.20
C HIS A 255 -17.85 2.09 5.19
N GLY A 256 -17.82 0.76 5.23
CA GLY A 256 -18.77 -0.06 5.98
C GLY A 256 -20.10 -0.24 5.25
N THR A 257 -20.85 -1.25 5.68
CA THR A 257 -22.26 -1.46 5.29
C THR A 257 -23.17 -0.83 6.34
N SER A 258 -24.30 -0.25 5.93
CA SER A 258 -25.29 0.36 6.85
C SER A 258 -25.81 -0.57 7.94
N ASP A 259 -25.70 -1.88 7.73
CA ASP A 259 -26.43 -2.88 8.51
C ASP A 259 -25.65 -3.41 9.72
N TYR A 260 -24.44 -2.91 9.98
CA TYR A 260 -23.61 -3.30 11.13
C TYR A 260 -23.58 -2.18 12.19
N ASP A 261 -24.75 -1.86 12.74
CA ASP A 261 -24.85 -1.06 13.96
C ASP A 261 -24.86 -2.01 15.17
N TYR A 262 -23.72 -2.11 15.87
CA TYR A 262 -23.60 -2.89 17.11
C TYR A 262 -24.58 -2.42 18.20
N THR A 263 -25.14 -1.22 18.09
CA THR A 263 -26.12 -0.71 19.05
C THR A 263 -27.50 -1.34 18.90
N ALA A 264 -27.86 -1.82 17.70
CA ALA A 264 -29.13 -2.51 17.45
C ALA A 264 -29.16 -3.91 18.10
N TYR A 265 -28.04 -4.64 18.02
CA TYR A 265 -27.93 -5.97 18.65
C TYR A 265 -28.00 -5.93 20.18
N LYS A 266 -27.59 -4.82 20.81
CA LYS A 266 -27.65 -4.68 22.27
C LYS A 266 -29.05 -4.34 22.79
N HIS A 267 -29.88 -3.72 21.95
CA HIS A 267 -31.25 -3.33 22.34
C HIS A 267 -32.21 -4.52 22.30
N GLU A 268 -31.97 -5.53 21.44
CA GLU A 268 -32.81 -6.73 21.36
C GLU A 268 -32.54 -7.72 22.52
N GLU A 269 -31.31 -7.81 23.04
CA GLU A 269 -31.02 -8.64 24.22
C GLU A 269 -31.46 -7.99 25.55
N GLU A 270 -31.52 -6.67 25.63
CA GLU A 270 -32.00 -5.96 26.83
C GLU A 270 -33.54 -5.86 26.90
N GLU A 271 -34.27 -5.98 25.78
CA GLU A 271 -35.74 -5.96 25.76
C GLU A 271 -36.41 -7.33 25.99
N GLU A 272 -35.73 -8.46 25.77
CA GLU A 272 -36.27 -9.81 26.07
C GLU A 272 -35.98 -10.33 27.50
N GLY A 273 -35.18 -9.61 28.30
CA GLY A 273 -34.77 -10.05 29.65
C GLY A 273 -35.48 -9.36 30.83
N GLY A 274 -36.44 -8.46 30.57
CA GLY A 274 -36.84 -7.41 31.51
C GLY A 274 -38.16 -7.56 32.26
N GLU A 275 -38.70 -8.75 32.55
CA GLU A 275 -39.87 -8.89 33.46
C GLU A 275 -39.84 -10.15 34.35
N GLN A 276 -39.33 -9.99 35.57
CA GLN A 276 -39.71 -10.62 36.88
C GLN A 276 -38.55 -10.30 37.87
N GLY A 277 -38.61 -9.27 38.73
CA GLY A 277 -39.36 -9.22 39.99
C GLY A 277 -38.77 -10.23 41.01
N GLY A 278 -38.25 -9.90 42.18
CA GLY A 278 -38.00 -8.69 42.97
C GLY A 278 -37.34 -9.14 44.30
N GLU A 279 -36.68 -8.20 44.98
CA GLU A 279 -36.34 -8.19 46.43
C GLU A 279 -35.49 -9.34 47.02
N ASP A 280 -34.24 -9.02 47.40
CA ASP A 280 -33.85 -9.02 48.82
C ASP A 280 -32.54 -8.22 49.02
N GLU A 281 -32.59 -7.35 50.02
CA GLU A 281 -31.54 -6.48 50.55
C GLU A 281 -30.45 -7.31 51.26
N GLU A 282 -29.21 -6.81 51.29
CA GLU A 282 -28.53 -6.46 52.54
C GLU A 282 -27.12 -5.89 52.27
N GLU A 283 -26.90 -4.71 52.84
CA GLU A 283 -25.64 -3.99 52.96
C GLU A 283 -24.68 -4.72 53.90
N GLU A 284 -23.37 -4.61 53.69
CA GLU A 284 -22.44 -4.32 54.80
C GLU A 284 -21.09 -3.81 54.29
N GLU A 285 -20.84 -2.52 54.52
CA GLU A 285 -19.51 -1.92 54.55
C GLU A 285 -18.72 -2.47 55.75
N THR A 286 -17.47 -2.88 55.54
CA THR A 286 -16.42 -2.67 56.56
C THR A 286 -15.07 -2.38 55.90
N ASN A 287 -14.56 -1.18 56.21
CA ASN A 287 -13.15 -0.80 56.15
C ASN A 287 -12.32 -1.76 57.03
N ASP A 288 -11.13 -2.15 56.57
CA ASP A 288 -9.97 -2.07 57.46
C ASP A 288 -8.64 -2.02 56.69
N ALA A 289 -7.83 -1.03 57.07
CA ALA A 289 -6.48 -0.80 56.61
C ALA A 289 -5.52 -1.02 57.79
N GLN A 290 -4.52 -1.89 57.65
CA GLN A 290 -3.24 -1.83 58.40
C GLN A 290 -2.26 -2.85 57.82
N GLN A 291 -1.17 -2.38 57.20
CA GLN A 291 0.17 -2.24 57.80
C GLN A 291 0.76 -3.55 58.32
N VAL A 292 1.80 -4.03 57.64
CA VAL A 292 2.94 -4.70 58.26
C VAL A 292 4.20 -4.37 57.46
N GLU A 293 4.91 -3.33 57.90
CA GLU A 293 6.36 -3.22 57.76
C GLU A 293 7.00 -3.98 58.94
N ASP A 294 7.93 -4.87 58.65
CA ASP A 294 9.10 -5.25 59.45
C ASP A 294 9.94 -6.14 58.51
N GLY A 295 11.17 -5.85 58.12
CA GLY A 295 12.28 -5.33 58.93
C GLY A 295 13.12 -6.52 59.39
N LEU A 296 14.34 -6.69 58.84
CA LEU A 296 15.54 -7.37 59.37
C LEU A 296 16.44 -7.81 58.18
N ALA A 297 17.45 -7.04 57.77
CA ALA A 297 18.74 -6.76 58.41
C ALA A 297 19.88 -7.62 57.81
N ASP A 298 20.88 -6.89 57.33
CA ASP A 298 22.23 -7.32 56.94
C ASP A 298 22.84 -8.41 57.84
N LYS A 299 23.61 -9.29 57.19
CA LYS A 299 24.97 -9.59 57.65
C LYS A 299 25.80 -10.21 56.53
N ASP A 300 26.92 -9.54 56.25
CA ASP A 300 28.12 -10.03 55.58
C ASP A 300 28.51 -11.46 55.99
N VAL A 301 29.22 -12.19 55.11
CA VAL A 301 30.54 -12.78 55.37
C VAL A 301 31.05 -13.55 54.14
N HIS A 302 32.26 -13.14 53.70
CA HIS A 302 33.27 -13.75 52.80
C HIS A 302 33.17 -13.50 51.30
#